data_AF-A0A6I4ST01-F1
#
_entry.id   AF-A0A6I4ST01-F1
#
_cell.length_a   1.000
_cell.length_b   1.000
_cell.length_c   1.000
_cell.angle_alpha   90.00
_cell.angle_beta   90.00
_cell.angle_gamma   90.00
#
_symmetry.space_group_name_H-M   'P 1'
#
loop_
_entity.id
_entity.type
_entity.pdbx_description
1 polymer ?
#
loop_
_entity_poly.entity_id
_entity_poly.type
_entity_poly.pdbx_seq_one_letter_code
_entity_poly.pdbx_strand_id
1 'polypeptide(L)'
;MRKILLASVLLVAASTGVSAQEAPQLTPDQKVLVRCSAAFSLAANLQEHGDKSLGEIPELRARGMEYFVRAMASLMDSNSLSRAQVSALLKEEIKSLTKDDALARAMPGCLASLEASGL
;
A
#
# COMPACT_ATOMS: atom_id res chain seq x y z
N MET A 1 -5.95 -38.52 -55.86
CA MET A 1 -4.89 -38.74 -54.84
C MET A 1 -4.37 -37.38 -54.39
N ARG A 2 -4.83 -36.88 -53.24
CA ARG A 2 -4.47 -35.54 -52.73
C ARG A 2 -3.69 -35.74 -51.43
N LYS A 3 -2.36 -35.66 -51.52
CA LYS A 3 -1.43 -35.87 -50.40
C LYS A 3 -1.60 -34.72 -49.40
N ILE A 4 -2.10 -35.04 -48.21
CA ILE A 4 -2.21 -34.12 -47.07
C ILE A 4 -0.83 -34.06 -46.42
N LEU A 5 -0.14 -32.92 -46.54
CA LEU A 5 1.08 -32.65 -45.77
C LEU A 5 0.68 -32.25 -44.35
N LEU A 6 1.03 -33.07 -43.35
CA LEU A 6 0.93 -32.72 -41.94
C LEU A 6 2.03 -31.71 -41.57
N ALA A 7 1.63 -30.48 -41.24
CA ALA A 7 2.50 -29.52 -40.59
C ALA A 7 2.56 -29.82 -39.08
N SER A 8 3.72 -30.23 -38.60
CA SER A 8 3.97 -30.42 -37.16
C SER A 8 4.25 -29.08 -36.51
N VAL A 9 3.30 -28.56 -35.73
CA VAL A 9 3.47 -27.35 -34.92
C VAL A 9 4.14 -27.77 -33.60
N LEU A 10 5.39 -27.36 -33.39
CA LEU A 10 6.05 -27.46 -32.08
C LEU A 10 5.43 -26.42 -31.14
N LEU A 11 4.75 -26.89 -30.11
CA LEU A 11 4.21 -26.07 -29.04
C LEU A 11 5.33 -25.78 -28.02
N VAL A 12 5.96 -24.60 -28.11
CA VAL A 12 6.84 -24.09 -27.04
C VAL A 12 5.96 -23.64 -25.87
N ALA A 13 5.98 -24.40 -24.77
CA ALA A 13 5.43 -23.98 -23.50
C ALA A 13 6.37 -22.92 -22.88
N ALA A 14 6.00 -21.65 -22.98
CA ALA A 14 6.66 -20.58 -22.24
C ALA A 14 6.19 -20.60 -20.78
N SER A 15 6.99 -21.21 -19.90
CA SER A 15 6.80 -21.12 -18.46
C SER A 15 7.11 -19.70 -18.00
N THR A 16 6.09 -18.86 -17.81
CA THR A 16 6.25 -17.57 -17.12
C THR A 16 6.51 -17.85 -15.64
N GLY A 17 7.77 -18.00 -15.28
CA GLY A 17 8.20 -18.02 -13.89
C GLY A 17 7.81 -16.70 -13.23
N VAL A 18 6.78 -16.72 -12.36
CA VAL A 18 6.56 -15.67 -11.37
C VAL A 18 7.78 -15.69 -10.47
N SER A 19 8.76 -14.84 -10.74
CA SER A 19 9.82 -14.57 -9.78
C SER A 19 9.14 -14.02 -8.53
N ALA A 20 9.30 -14.72 -7.40
CA ALA A 20 8.92 -14.19 -6.11
C ALA A 20 9.73 -12.90 -5.90
N GLN A 21 9.09 -11.76 -6.18
CA GLN A 21 9.75 -10.47 -6.08
C GLN A 21 10.02 -10.21 -4.60
N GLU A 22 11.29 -10.04 -4.26
CA GLU A 22 11.72 -9.79 -2.89
C GLU A 22 11.00 -8.56 -2.33
N ALA A 23 10.57 -8.64 -1.07
CA ALA A 23 9.84 -7.56 -0.43
C ALA A 23 10.71 -6.29 -0.41
N PRO A 24 10.17 -5.12 -0.78
CA PRO A 24 10.91 -3.87 -0.72
C PRO A 24 11.50 -3.64 0.67
N GLN A 25 12.81 -3.40 0.74
CA GLN A 25 13.47 -3.01 1.98
C GLN A 25 13.24 -1.51 2.22
N LEU A 26 12.57 -1.19 3.33
CA LEU A 26 12.25 0.18 3.72
C LEU A 26 13.12 0.63 4.89
N THR A 27 13.57 1.88 4.86
CA THR A 27 14.18 2.54 6.04
C THR A 27 13.14 2.70 7.15
N PRO A 28 13.55 2.95 8.42
CA PRO A 28 12.62 3.22 9.50
C PRO A 28 11.63 4.35 9.18
N ASP A 29 12.12 5.46 8.64
CA ASP A 29 11.28 6.61 8.25
C ASP A 29 10.27 6.23 7.17
N GLN A 30 10.69 5.45 6.18
CA GLN A 30 9.78 4.97 5.13
C GLN A 30 8.71 4.03 5.67
N LYS A 31 9.04 3.20 6.67
CA LYS A 31 8.03 2.36 7.35
C LYS A 31 6.99 3.23 8.06
N VAL A 32 7.40 4.33 8.68
CA VAL A 32 6.47 5.32 9.27
C VAL A 32 5.57 5.93 8.19
N LEU A 33 6.13 6.33 7.04
CA LEU A 33 5.36 6.86 5.92
C LEU A 33 4.29 5.88 5.44
N VAL A 34 4.63 4.59 5.24
CA VAL A 34 3.66 3.55 4.85
C VAL A 34 2.60 3.35 5.93
N ARG A 35 3.03 3.16 7.18
CA ARG A 35 2.14 2.94 8.32
C ARG A 35 1.12 4.03 8.49
N CYS A 36 1.55 5.28 8.46
CA CYS A 36 0.66 6.41 8.69
C CYS A 36 -0.24 6.71 7.50
N SER A 37 0.26 6.54 6.28
CA SER A 37 -0.58 6.60 5.07
C SER A 37 -1.70 5.55 5.08
N ALA A 38 -1.39 4.32 5.49
CA ALA A 38 -2.37 3.25 5.65
C ALA A 38 -3.36 3.53 6.79
N ALA A 39 -2.87 4.00 7.95
CA ALA A 39 -3.71 4.33 9.10
C ALA A 39 -4.71 5.45 8.78
N PHE A 40 -4.28 6.51 8.10
CA PHE A 40 -5.17 7.59 7.69
C PHE A 40 -6.18 7.14 6.64
N SER A 41 -5.76 6.32 5.67
CA SER A 41 -6.68 5.79 4.67
C SER A 41 -7.77 4.91 5.31
N LEU A 42 -7.39 4.06 6.27
CA LEU A 42 -8.34 3.22 7.00
C LEU A 42 -9.26 4.05 7.91
N ALA A 43 -8.70 5.00 8.66
CA ALA A 43 -9.49 5.87 9.53
C ALA A 43 -10.47 6.74 8.73
N ALA A 44 -10.04 7.34 7.62
CA ALA A 44 -10.93 8.08 6.74
C ALA A 44 -12.07 7.19 6.19
N ASN A 45 -11.75 5.96 5.76
CA ASN A 45 -12.78 5.02 5.32
C ASN A 45 -13.78 4.68 6.45
N LEU A 46 -13.31 4.48 7.68
CA LEU A 46 -14.19 4.22 8.83
C LEU A 46 -15.05 5.45 9.18
N GLN A 47 -14.50 6.67 9.07
CA GLN A 47 -15.23 7.93 9.27
C GLN A 47 -16.36 8.07 8.25
N GLU A 48 -16.09 7.73 6.98
CA GLU A 48 -17.08 7.75 5.91
C GLU A 48 -18.27 6.81 6.15
N HIS A 49 -18.02 5.69 6.84
CA HIS A 49 -19.05 4.71 7.19
C HIS A 49 -19.68 4.96 8.57
N GLY A 50 -19.31 6.05 9.24
CA GLY A 50 -19.86 6.43 10.54
C GLY A 50 -19.45 5.50 11.69
N ASP A 51 -18.31 4.84 11.57
CA ASP A 51 -17.83 3.91 12.60
C ASP A 51 -17.44 4.67 13.88
N LYS A 52 -18.07 4.31 15.00
CA LYS A 52 -17.88 4.94 16.31
C LYS A 52 -16.65 4.43 17.06
N SER A 53 -16.00 3.37 16.57
CA SER A 53 -14.78 2.81 17.16
C SER A 53 -13.58 3.76 17.06
N LEU A 54 -13.68 4.80 16.23
CA LEU A 54 -12.63 5.77 15.98
C LEU A 54 -12.40 6.77 17.12
N GLY A 55 -13.29 6.82 18.13
CA GLY A 55 -13.13 7.75 19.25
C GLY A 55 -12.94 9.20 18.79
N GLU A 56 -11.87 9.85 19.27
CA GLU A 56 -11.55 11.27 19.01
C GLU A 56 -10.57 11.47 17.83
N ILE A 57 -10.46 10.51 16.91
CA ILE A 57 -9.61 10.68 15.71
C ILE A 57 -10.13 11.88 14.90
N PRO A 58 -9.28 12.88 14.58
CA PRO A 58 -9.70 14.07 13.84
C PRO A 58 -10.14 13.72 12.41
N GLU A 59 -10.83 14.63 11.73
CA GLU A 59 -11.17 14.47 10.32
C GLU A 59 -9.88 14.35 9.48
N LEU A 60 -9.77 13.26 8.71
CA LEU A 60 -8.54 12.90 8.00
C LEU A 60 -8.67 12.91 6.47
N ARG A 61 -9.85 13.11 5.89
CA ARG A 61 -10.03 13.00 4.43
C ARG A 61 -9.14 13.98 3.68
N ALA A 62 -9.08 15.25 4.10
CA ALA A 62 -8.27 16.24 3.39
C ALA A 62 -6.77 16.08 3.70
N ARG A 63 -6.38 16.24 4.97
CA ARG A 63 -4.97 16.25 5.39
C ARG A 63 -4.29 14.87 5.23
N GLY A 64 -5.01 13.79 5.53
CA GLY A 64 -4.51 12.42 5.37
C GLY A 64 -4.31 12.01 3.91
N MET A 65 -5.17 12.48 3.00
CA MET A 65 -4.99 12.27 1.55
C MET A 65 -3.76 13.00 1.03
N GLU A 66 -3.55 14.26 1.43
CA GLU A 66 -2.37 15.02 1.02
C GLU A 66 -1.08 14.37 1.56
N TYR A 67 -1.10 13.91 2.82
CA TYR A 67 -0.01 13.15 3.41
C TYR A 67 0.30 11.90 2.60
N PHE A 68 -0.74 11.12 2.26
CA PHE A 68 -0.61 9.90 1.44
C PHE A 68 0.08 10.20 0.11
N VAL A 69 -0.39 11.22 -0.62
CA VAL A 69 0.16 11.57 -1.94
C VAL A 69 1.64 11.91 -1.84
N ARG A 70 2.00 12.79 -0.88
CA ARG A 70 3.39 13.23 -0.68
C ARG A 70 4.30 12.07 -0.23
N ALA A 71 3.83 11.26 0.71
CA ALA A 71 4.56 10.11 1.22
C ALA A 71 4.84 9.07 0.13
N MET A 72 3.81 8.70 -0.63
CA MET A 72 3.95 7.66 -1.67
C MET A 72 4.79 8.14 -2.85
N ALA A 73 4.69 9.42 -3.22
CA ALA A 73 5.60 10.02 -4.20
C ALA A 73 7.06 9.90 -3.73
N SER A 74 7.35 10.29 -2.49
CA SER A 74 8.70 10.18 -1.91
C SER A 74 9.24 8.75 -1.90
N LEU A 75 8.40 7.74 -1.63
CA LEU A 75 8.80 6.33 -1.68
C LEU A 75 9.14 5.85 -3.09
N MET A 76 8.36 6.28 -4.08
CA MET A 76 8.61 5.93 -5.48
C MET A 76 9.90 6.57 -5.98
N ASP A 77 10.16 7.82 -5.59
CA ASP A 77 11.37 8.56 -5.99
C ASP A 77 12.63 8.04 -5.29
N SER A 78 12.56 7.71 -3.99
CA SER A 78 13.74 7.36 -3.19
C SER A 78 14.20 5.91 -3.38
N ASN A 79 13.26 4.98 -3.62
CA ASN A 79 13.54 3.54 -3.65
C ASN A 79 13.28 2.93 -5.04
N SER A 80 12.98 3.76 -6.04
CA SER A 80 12.56 3.32 -7.38
C SER A 80 11.43 2.29 -7.34
N LEU A 81 10.54 2.40 -6.33
CA LEU A 81 9.44 1.46 -6.17
C LEU A 81 8.38 1.71 -7.23
N SER A 82 7.93 0.63 -7.85
CA SER A 82 6.75 0.70 -8.72
C SER A 82 5.49 0.99 -7.90
N ARG A 83 4.50 1.61 -8.55
CA ARG A 83 3.15 1.77 -7.98
C ARG A 83 2.56 0.44 -7.48
N ALA A 84 2.86 -0.67 -8.16
CA ALA A 84 2.40 -2.00 -7.75
C ALA A 84 3.04 -2.44 -6.42
N GLN A 85 4.35 -2.23 -6.25
CA GLN A 85 5.05 -2.53 -4.99
C GLN A 85 4.54 -1.64 -3.85
N VAL A 86 4.36 -0.35 -4.09
CA VAL A 86 3.79 0.58 -3.09
C VAL A 86 2.37 0.16 -2.69
N SER A 87 1.53 -0.22 -3.66
CA SER A 87 0.18 -0.74 -3.38
C SER A 87 0.22 -2.03 -2.56
N ALA A 88 1.17 -2.94 -2.81
CA ALA A 88 1.33 -4.15 -2.03
C ALA A 88 1.73 -3.86 -0.58
N LEU A 89 2.67 -2.93 -0.36
CA LEU A 89 3.10 -2.47 0.97
C LEU A 89 1.91 -1.90 1.76
N LEU A 90 1.14 -1.00 1.15
CA LEU A 90 -0.04 -0.39 1.80
C LEU A 90 -1.12 -1.42 2.14
N LYS A 91 -1.40 -2.36 1.23
CA LYS A 91 -2.39 -3.42 1.48
C LYS A 91 -1.99 -4.29 2.66
N GLU A 92 -0.72 -4.65 2.76
CA GLU A 92 -0.24 -5.45 3.88
C GLU A 92 -0.32 -4.68 5.20
N GLU A 93 0.05 -3.40 5.19
CA GLU A 93 -0.04 -2.56 6.38
C GLU A 93 -1.49 -2.35 6.84
N ILE A 94 -2.44 -2.16 5.91
CA ILE A 94 -3.87 -2.09 6.25
C ILE A 94 -4.33 -3.38 6.93
N LYS A 95 -3.97 -4.56 6.41
CA LYS A 95 -4.31 -5.84 7.07
C LYS A 95 -3.73 -5.94 8.48
N SER A 96 -2.54 -5.36 8.72
CA SER A 96 -1.97 -5.29 10.06
C SER A 96 -2.77 -4.37 10.97
N LEU A 97 -3.19 -3.21 10.46
CA LEU A 97 -3.92 -2.20 11.23
C LEU A 97 -5.36 -2.58 11.56
N THR A 98 -5.97 -3.49 10.79
CA THR A 98 -7.31 -4.02 11.09
C THR A 98 -7.34 -5.07 12.21
N LYS A 99 -6.18 -5.44 12.77
CA LYS A 99 -6.10 -6.42 13.86
C LYS A 99 -6.16 -5.71 15.21
N ASP A 100 -7.01 -6.24 16.09
CA ASP A 100 -7.18 -5.74 17.46
C ASP A 100 -7.37 -4.21 17.50
N ASP A 101 -6.66 -3.53 18.39
CA ASP A 101 -6.56 -2.07 18.54
C ASP A 101 -5.35 -1.47 17.80
N ALA A 102 -4.82 -2.15 16.77
CA ALA A 102 -3.60 -1.71 16.09
C ALA A 102 -3.72 -0.32 15.43
N LEU A 103 -4.88 0.00 14.84
CA LEU A 103 -5.16 1.33 14.31
C LEU A 103 -5.12 2.40 15.42
N ALA A 104 -5.81 2.16 16.53
CA ALA A 104 -5.88 3.10 17.66
C ALA A 104 -4.48 3.35 18.25
N ARG A 105 -3.66 2.30 18.40
CA ARG A 105 -2.27 2.43 18.86
C ARG A 105 -1.35 3.16 17.88
N ALA A 106 -1.58 3.01 16.57
CA ALA A 106 -0.77 3.69 15.56
C ALA A 106 -1.04 5.20 15.52
N MET A 107 -2.28 5.60 15.82
CA MET A 107 -2.77 6.94 15.50
C MET A 107 -2.00 8.08 16.19
N PRO A 108 -1.64 8.04 17.49
CA PRO A 108 -0.92 9.14 18.13
C PRO A 108 0.41 9.47 17.43
N GLY A 109 1.19 8.44 17.09
CA GLY A 109 2.45 8.62 16.36
C GLY A 109 2.22 9.10 14.92
N CYS A 110 1.16 8.63 14.29
CA CYS A 110 0.84 9.06 12.93
C CYS A 110 0.37 10.50 12.86
N LEU A 111 -0.46 10.97 13.79
CA LEU A 111 -0.84 12.38 13.88
C LEU A 111 0.37 13.28 14.11
N ALA A 112 1.33 12.88 14.95
CA ALA A 112 2.59 13.61 15.08
C ALA A 112 3.39 13.64 13.76
N SER A 113 3.42 12.55 13.00
CA SER A 113 4.04 12.50 11.67
C SER A 113 3.34 13.41 10.65
N LEU A 114 2.02 13.49 10.71
CA LEU A 114 1.21 14.40 9.87
C LEU A 114 1.58 15.86 10.16
N GLU A 115 1.61 16.25 11.43
CA GLU A 115 1.98 17.60 11.85
C GLU A 115 3.41 17.96 11.43
N ALA A 116 4.35 17.03 11.62
CA ALA A 116 5.74 17.21 11.20
C ALA A 116 5.89 17.38 9.68
N SER A 117 4.94 16.89 8.88
CA SER A 117 4.93 17.07 7.43
C SER A 117 4.48 18.48 6.98
N GLY A 118 4.02 19.31 7.92
CA GLY A 118 3.49 20.66 7.68
C GLY A 118 2.06 20.67 7.14
N LEU A 119 1.30 19.59 7.36
CA LEU A 119 -0.12 19.46 6.97
C LEU A 119 -1.04 19.65 8.16
#